data_AF-A0A431MHP9-F1
#
_entry.id   AF-A0A431MHP9-F1
#
_cell.length_a   1.000
_cell.length_b   1.000
_cell.length_c   1.000
_cell.angle_alpha   90.00
_cell.angle_beta   90.00
_cell.angle_gamma   90.00
#
_symmetry.space_group_name_H-M   'P 1'
#
loop_
_entity.id
_entity.type
_entity.pdbx_description
1 polymer ?
#
loop_
_entity_poly.entity_id
_entity_poly.type
_entity_poly.pdbx_seq_one_letter_code
_entity_poly.pdbx_strand_id
1 'polypeptide(L)'
;MALGELAVGKDEFEKRTKLYFDKVIPDLTNLYDIYHKLIATINDYKVGVENGKYFKVDERGHSSLDRLNEVTIRNLTKDFIIRAKILQVNFFKCGFADEDNFKLTNFFTFEKNKLAERKKLYLKKSDGKYLPLINLIEKANDNFLKQLTDLRGAIEHDLFSLEKFQLNRKDNIATISEPDLEGQLLSTKLKFFYENSLEFIEKMMVYYFGVNGEVNKNGFLQLYVDDVFDYSEMRWKYTFALGGTPWSFTSKKCLYD
;
A
#
# COMPACT_ATOMS: atom_id res chain seq x y z
N MET A 1 18.91 -0.21 22.28
CA MET A 1 19.30 0.63 21.14
C MET A 1 18.57 0.08 19.94
N ALA A 2 17.70 0.86 19.30
CA ALA A 2 16.94 0.38 18.15
C ALA A 2 17.91 0.17 16.98
N LEU A 3 17.75 -0.92 16.21
CA LEU A 3 18.66 -1.27 15.11
C LEU A 3 18.75 -0.17 14.03
N GLY A 4 17.71 0.66 13.89
CA GLY A 4 17.74 1.86 13.06
C GLY A 4 18.66 2.98 13.57
N GLU A 5 18.80 3.16 14.88
CA GLU A 5 19.75 4.12 15.48
C GLU A 5 21.19 3.71 15.19
N LEU A 6 21.46 2.40 15.17
CA LEU A 6 22.77 1.86 14.79
C LEU A 6 23.07 2.07 13.29
N ALA A 7 22.03 2.11 12.44
CA ALA A 7 22.17 2.26 11.01
C ALA A 7 22.52 3.69 10.56
N VAL A 8 21.87 4.71 11.13
CA VAL A 8 22.03 6.12 10.68
C VAL A 8 22.49 7.07 11.79
N GLY A 9 22.69 6.58 13.01
CA GLY A 9 22.92 7.42 14.19
C GLY A 9 21.62 7.84 14.85
N LYS A 10 21.65 8.03 16.18
CA LYS A 10 20.45 8.31 17.00
C LYS A 10 19.73 9.59 16.58
N ASP A 11 20.45 10.71 16.50
CA ASP A 11 19.83 12.02 16.22
C ASP A 11 19.19 12.06 14.82
N GLU A 12 19.84 11.45 13.83
CA GLU A 12 19.32 11.38 12.46
C GLU A 12 18.15 10.39 12.35
N PHE A 13 18.19 9.28 13.10
CA PHE A 13 17.06 8.35 13.22
C PHE A 13 15.83 9.05 13.81
N GLU A 14 15.98 9.76 14.94
CA GLU A 14 14.89 10.50 15.59
C GLU A 14 14.30 11.57 14.67
N LYS A 15 15.14 12.34 13.98
CA LYS A 15 14.71 13.36 13.02
C LYS A 15 13.92 12.78 11.85
N ARG A 16 14.42 11.70 11.22
CA ARG A 16 13.78 11.05 10.07
C ARG A 16 12.48 10.35 10.44
N THR A 17 12.48 9.63 11.55
CA THR A 17 11.28 8.95 12.05
C THR A 17 10.21 9.96 12.44
N LYS A 18 10.56 11.08 13.08
CA LYS A 18 9.60 12.16 13.36
C LYS A 18 8.89 12.65 12.10
N LEU A 19 9.63 12.91 11.00
CA LEU A 19 9.02 13.32 9.73
C LEU A 19 8.03 12.28 9.19
N TYR A 20 8.35 10.99 9.34
CA TYR A 20 7.47 9.89 8.95
C TYR A 20 6.22 9.79 9.85
N PHE A 21 6.40 9.87 11.17
CA PHE A 21 5.30 9.87 12.14
C PHE A 21 4.35 11.05 11.94
N ASP A 22 4.86 12.24 11.68
CA ASP A 22 4.03 13.44 11.54
C ASP A 22 3.29 13.48 10.19
N LYS A 23 3.87 12.94 9.12
CA LYS A 23 3.35 13.12 7.74
C LYS A 23 2.76 11.87 7.09
N VAL A 24 3.13 10.68 7.54
CA VAL A 24 2.76 9.42 6.86
C VAL A 24 1.83 8.57 7.72
N ILE A 25 2.10 8.46 9.02
CA ILE A 25 1.25 7.67 9.94
C ILE A 25 -0.22 8.14 9.92
N PRO A 26 -0.55 9.45 9.95
CA PRO A 26 -1.94 9.89 9.87
C PRO A 26 -2.63 9.43 8.58
N ASP A 27 -1.93 9.45 7.44
CA ASP A 27 -2.47 9.00 6.17
C ASP A 27 -2.61 7.47 6.09
N LEU A 28 -1.72 6.73 6.74
CA LEU A 28 -1.86 5.28 6.91
C LEU A 28 -3.09 4.94 7.74
N THR A 29 -3.32 5.64 8.85
CA THR A 29 -4.52 5.47 9.67
C THR A 29 -5.78 5.82 8.89
N ASN A 30 -5.79 6.94 8.16
CA ASN A 30 -6.92 7.30 7.31
C ASN A 30 -7.21 6.24 6.23
N LEU A 31 -6.17 5.69 5.61
CA LEU A 31 -6.30 4.63 4.61
C LEU A 31 -6.83 3.32 5.23
N TYR A 32 -6.36 2.96 6.43
CA TYR A 32 -6.86 1.83 7.19
C TYR A 32 -8.36 1.98 7.47
N ASP A 33 -8.77 3.11 8.05
CA ASP A 33 -10.15 3.35 8.45
C ASP A 33 -11.11 3.30 7.26
N ILE A 34 -10.75 3.96 6.14
CA ILE A 34 -11.59 3.96 4.95
C ILE A 34 -11.68 2.59 4.29
N TYR A 35 -10.57 1.84 4.24
CA TYR A 35 -10.55 0.47 3.72
C TYR A 35 -11.47 -0.44 4.52
N HIS A 36 -11.31 -0.49 5.84
CA HIS A 36 -12.11 -1.36 6.69
C HIS A 36 -13.59 -0.96 6.70
N LYS A 37 -13.90 0.33 6.68
CA LYS A 37 -15.28 0.82 6.54
C LYS A 37 -15.90 0.39 5.20
N LEU A 38 -15.16 0.50 4.10
CA LEU A 38 -15.61 0.11 2.77
C LEU A 38 -15.89 -1.40 2.69
N ILE A 39 -14.95 -2.24 3.16
CA ILE A 39 -15.12 -3.69 3.18
C ILE A 39 -16.30 -4.10 4.08
N ALA A 40 -16.44 -3.49 5.26
CA ALA A 40 -17.59 -3.74 6.14
C ALA A 40 -18.92 -3.38 5.46
N THR A 41 -18.97 -2.26 4.72
CA THR A 41 -20.17 -1.83 3.98
C THR A 41 -20.52 -2.78 2.84
N ILE A 42 -19.51 -3.26 2.09
CA ILE A 42 -19.72 -4.26 1.03
C ILE A 42 -20.29 -5.56 1.63
N ASN A 43 -19.72 -6.02 2.75
CA ASN A 43 -20.18 -7.24 3.41
C ASN A 43 -21.59 -7.10 4.01
N ASP A 44 -21.90 -5.98 4.66
CA ASP A 44 -23.26 -5.71 5.15
C ASP A 44 -24.27 -5.66 4.00
N TYR A 45 -23.92 -5.07 2.85
CA TYR A 45 -24.83 -5.06 1.70
C TYR A 45 -25.10 -6.47 1.16
N LYS A 46 -24.07 -7.31 1.02
CA LYS A 46 -24.22 -8.70 0.58
C LYS A 46 -25.11 -9.51 1.52
N VAL A 47 -24.77 -9.52 2.81
CA VAL A 47 -25.52 -10.24 3.85
C VAL A 47 -26.94 -9.68 3.99
N GLY A 48 -27.08 -8.37 3.87
CA GLY A 48 -28.36 -7.68 3.98
C GLY A 48 -29.30 -7.95 2.79
N VAL A 49 -28.78 -8.24 1.59
CA VAL A 49 -29.63 -8.74 0.50
C VAL A 49 -30.08 -10.17 0.77
N GLU A 50 -29.16 -11.03 1.22
CA GLU A 50 -29.45 -12.43 1.50
C GLU A 50 -30.50 -12.63 2.60
N ASN A 51 -30.42 -11.85 3.67
CA ASN A 51 -31.37 -11.93 4.79
C ASN A 51 -32.64 -11.06 4.61
N GLY A 52 -32.79 -10.38 3.47
CA GLY A 52 -33.97 -9.58 3.15
C GLY A 52 -34.03 -8.17 3.77
N LYS A 53 -32.95 -7.69 4.40
CA LYS A 53 -32.82 -6.30 4.90
C LYS A 53 -32.86 -5.28 3.76
N TYR A 54 -32.16 -5.55 2.67
CA TYR A 54 -32.02 -4.65 1.50
C TYR A 54 -32.75 -5.14 0.25
N PHE A 55 -33.35 -6.33 0.30
CA PHE A 55 -34.12 -6.89 -0.81
C PHE A 55 -35.41 -7.49 -0.29
N LYS A 56 -36.55 -7.10 -0.89
CA LYS A 56 -37.87 -7.64 -0.50
C LYS A 56 -38.68 -7.96 -1.74
N VAL A 57 -39.48 -9.03 -1.65
CA VAL A 57 -40.49 -9.39 -2.64
C VAL A 57 -41.85 -9.18 -1.99
N ASP A 58 -42.71 -8.38 -2.61
CA ASP A 58 -44.07 -8.14 -2.11
C ASP A 58 -45.01 -9.33 -2.40
N GLU A 59 -46.22 -9.27 -1.84
CA GLU A 59 -47.25 -10.31 -2.02
C GLU A 59 -47.73 -10.44 -3.48
N ARG A 60 -47.45 -9.44 -4.33
CA ARG A 60 -47.78 -9.44 -5.77
C ARG A 60 -46.61 -9.95 -6.62
N GLY A 61 -45.50 -10.35 -6.00
CA GLY A 61 -44.30 -10.84 -6.66
C GLY A 61 -43.36 -9.75 -7.18
N HIS A 62 -43.60 -8.47 -6.90
CA HIS A 62 -42.67 -7.40 -7.25
C HIS A 62 -41.48 -7.39 -6.29
N SER A 63 -40.29 -7.29 -6.86
CA SER A 63 -39.05 -7.15 -6.10
C SER A 63 -38.67 -5.68 -5.94
N SER A 64 -38.15 -5.36 -4.77
CA SER A 64 -37.52 -4.07 -4.46
C SER A 64 -36.11 -4.33 -3.92
N LEU A 65 -35.14 -3.54 -4.41
CA LEU A 65 -33.74 -3.58 -4.00
C LEU A 65 -33.32 -2.18 -3.56
N ASP A 66 -32.89 -2.05 -2.30
CA ASP A 66 -32.32 -0.81 -1.78
C ASP A 66 -30.89 -0.61 -2.31
N ARG A 67 -30.74 0.34 -3.22
CA ARG A 67 -29.46 0.68 -3.86
C ARG A 67 -28.70 1.82 -3.16
N LEU A 68 -29.16 2.31 -2.01
CA LEU A 68 -28.46 3.36 -1.27
C LEU A 68 -27.04 2.93 -0.85
N ASN A 69 -26.87 1.64 -0.55
CA ASN A 69 -25.56 1.06 -0.27
C ASN A 69 -24.63 1.11 -1.48
N GLU A 70 -25.12 0.95 -2.72
CA GLU A 70 -24.29 1.06 -3.93
C GLU A 70 -23.71 2.48 -4.07
N VAL A 71 -24.49 3.50 -3.74
CA VAL A 71 -24.04 4.90 -3.73
C VAL A 71 -22.98 5.13 -2.66
N THR A 72 -23.22 4.60 -1.45
CA THR A 72 -22.27 4.70 -0.33
C THR A 72 -20.95 4.00 -0.66
N ILE A 73 -21.00 2.78 -1.18
CA ILE A 73 -19.84 1.99 -1.62
C ILE A 73 -19.08 2.76 -2.70
N ARG A 74 -19.75 3.31 -3.71
CA ARG A 74 -19.11 4.11 -4.76
C ARG A 74 -18.35 5.31 -4.19
N ASN A 75 -18.95 6.05 -3.26
CA ASN A 75 -18.32 7.22 -2.64
C ASN A 75 -17.11 6.83 -1.78
N LEU A 76 -17.23 5.76 -0.99
CA LEU A 76 -16.14 5.22 -0.19
C LEU A 76 -15.00 4.69 -1.08
N THR A 77 -15.29 4.06 -2.22
CA THR A 77 -14.27 3.64 -3.20
C THR A 77 -13.50 4.85 -3.75
N LYS A 78 -14.20 5.94 -4.09
CA LYS A 78 -13.55 7.18 -4.52
C LYS A 78 -12.64 7.74 -3.44
N ASP A 79 -13.13 7.84 -2.20
CA ASP A 79 -12.34 8.35 -1.08
C ASP A 79 -11.12 7.45 -0.81
N PHE A 80 -11.28 6.13 -0.81
CA PHE A 80 -10.17 5.18 -0.68
C PHE A 80 -9.07 5.44 -1.73
N ILE A 81 -9.41 5.57 -3.02
CA ILE A 81 -8.44 5.83 -4.09
C ILE A 81 -7.73 7.17 -3.87
N ILE A 82 -8.46 8.21 -3.44
CA ILE A 82 -7.92 9.53 -3.13
C ILE A 82 -6.94 9.45 -1.95
N ARG A 83 -7.33 8.81 -0.85
CA ARG A 83 -6.49 8.66 0.35
C ARG A 83 -5.25 7.83 0.07
N ALA A 84 -5.39 6.73 -0.67
CA ALA A 84 -4.25 5.93 -1.11
C ALA A 84 -3.27 6.79 -1.92
N LYS A 85 -3.76 7.63 -2.83
CA LYS A 85 -2.90 8.53 -3.60
C LYS A 85 -2.22 9.60 -2.74
N ILE A 86 -2.96 10.21 -1.81
CA ILE A 86 -2.42 11.21 -0.87
C ILE A 86 -1.30 10.59 -0.02
N LEU A 87 -1.52 9.40 0.53
CA LEU A 87 -0.52 8.65 1.29
C LEU A 87 0.78 8.49 0.48
N GLN A 88 0.68 8.03 -0.78
CA GLN A 88 1.86 7.86 -1.62
C GLN A 88 2.58 9.20 -1.84
N VAL A 89 1.85 10.26 -2.22
CA VAL A 89 2.43 11.60 -2.42
C VAL A 89 3.15 12.08 -1.16
N ASN A 90 2.52 11.94 0.01
CA ASN A 90 3.08 12.41 1.27
C ASN A 90 4.26 11.56 1.72
N PHE A 91 4.23 10.25 1.48
CA PHE A 91 5.37 9.37 1.71
C PHE A 91 6.58 9.78 0.86
N PHE A 92 6.41 10.01 -0.44
CA PHE A 92 7.50 10.48 -1.30
C PHE A 92 8.01 11.87 -0.91
N LYS A 93 7.15 12.74 -0.35
CA LYS A 93 7.49 14.11 0.08
C LYS A 93 7.96 14.22 1.54
N CYS A 94 7.82 13.17 2.36
CA CYS A 94 8.14 13.29 3.79
C CYS A 94 9.65 13.43 4.03
N GLY A 95 10.47 12.97 3.08
CA GLY A 95 11.92 13.11 3.10
C GLY A 95 12.62 12.14 4.04
N PHE A 96 11.95 11.06 4.48
CA PHE A 96 12.52 10.13 5.45
C PHE A 96 13.83 9.48 4.95
N ALA A 97 13.97 9.27 3.64
CA ALA A 97 15.16 8.69 3.00
C ALA A 97 16.00 9.71 2.21
N ASP A 98 15.71 11.01 2.32
CA ASP A 98 16.46 12.03 1.56
C ASP A 98 17.87 12.20 2.15
N GLU A 99 18.89 12.13 1.32
CA GLU A 99 20.31 12.23 1.72
C GLU A 99 21.14 12.77 0.57
N ASP A 100 21.89 13.86 0.81
CA ASP A 100 22.74 14.53 -0.17
C ASP A 100 22.08 14.69 -1.56
N ASN A 101 22.53 13.89 -2.52
CA ASN A 101 22.09 13.90 -3.92
C ASN A 101 20.89 12.97 -4.21
N PHE A 102 20.45 12.19 -3.23
CA PHE A 102 19.31 11.29 -3.33
C PHE A 102 18.10 11.91 -2.62
N LYS A 103 17.01 12.11 -3.37
CA LYS A 103 15.72 12.55 -2.82
C LYS A 103 14.62 11.67 -3.39
N LEU A 104 13.75 11.13 -2.54
CA LEU A 104 12.65 10.27 -2.99
C LEU A 104 11.70 11.00 -3.95
N THR A 105 11.44 12.27 -3.69
CA THR A 105 10.65 13.15 -4.57
C THR A 105 11.16 13.17 -6.00
N ASN A 106 12.47 13.05 -6.21
CA ASN A 106 13.05 12.97 -7.56
C ASN A 106 12.65 11.69 -8.27
N PHE A 107 12.23 10.63 -7.61
CA PHE A 107 11.84 9.37 -8.27
C PHE A 107 10.33 9.18 -8.31
N PHE A 108 9.56 10.11 -7.74
CA PHE A 108 8.10 10.15 -7.85
C PHE A 108 7.67 10.60 -9.25
N THR A 109 7.54 9.63 -10.16
CA THR A 109 7.05 9.82 -11.52
C THR A 109 6.36 8.55 -11.99
N PHE A 110 5.25 8.69 -12.74
CA PHE A 110 4.49 7.57 -13.31
C PHE A 110 4.82 7.33 -14.78
N GLU A 111 5.63 8.20 -15.36
CA GLU A 111 6.17 8.03 -16.70
C GLU A 111 7.43 7.16 -16.66
N LYS A 112 7.35 5.97 -17.28
CA LYS A 112 8.43 4.97 -17.31
C LYS A 112 9.74 5.53 -17.88
N ASN A 113 9.64 6.31 -18.95
CA ASN A 113 10.81 6.94 -19.59
C ASN A 113 11.50 7.92 -18.62
N LYS A 114 10.73 8.77 -17.92
CA LYS A 114 11.28 9.70 -16.93
C LYS A 114 11.94 8.97 -15.77
N LEU A 115 11.35 7.87 -15.27
CA LEU A 115 11.99 7.11 -14.18
C LEU A 115 13.32 6.51 -14.63
N ALA A 116 13.35 5.92 -15.83
CA ALA A 116 14.58 5.36 -16.41
C ALA A 116 15.66 6.42 -16.63
N GLU A 117 15.29 7.61 -17.11
CA GLU A 117 16.21 8.75 -17.25
C GLU A 117 16.79 9.20 -15.90
N ARG A 118 15.93 9.34 -14.87
CA ARG A 118 16.35 9.75 -13.52
C ARG A 118 17.24 8.69 -12.85
N LYS A 119 16.95 7.41 -13.03
CA LYS A 119 17.79 6.28 -12.60
C LYS A 119 19.16 6.32 -13.29
N LYS A 120 19.21 6.52 -14.61
CA LYS A 120 20.47 6.70 -15.35
C LYS A 120 21.26 7.91 -14.86
N LEU A 121 20.59 9.04 -14.57
CA LEU A 121 21.24 10.24 -14.06
C LEU A 121 21.82 10.02 -12.65
N TYR A 122 21.10 9.31 -11.80
CA TYR A 122 21.56 8.93 -10.46
C TYR A 122 22.83 8.07 -10.51
N LEU A 123 22.83 7.01 -11.33
CA LEU A 123 23.98 6.11 -11.49
C LEU A 123 25.23 6.80 -12.08
N LYS A 124 25.06 7.92 -12.78
CA LYS A 124 26.19 8.74 -13.26
C LYS A 124 26.79 9.65 -12.18
N LYS A 125 26.05 9.95 -11.10
CA LYS A 125 26.39 10.96 -10.10
C LYS A 125 26.59 10.41 -8.68
N SER A 126 26.25 9.14 -8.45
CA SER A 126 26.33 8.45 -7.16
C SER A 126 27.05 7.12 -7.33
N ASP A 127 27.57 6.62 -6.22
CA ASP A 127 28.06 5.25 -6.02
C ASP A 127 27.00 4.13 -6.20
N GLY A 128 25.73 4.49 -6.42
CA GLY A 128 24.63 3.54 -6.58
C GLY A 128 24.06 2.99 -5.27
N LYS A 129 24.45 3.52 -4.10
CA LYS A 129 23.97 3.11 -2.77
C LYS A 129 22.46 2.86 -2.71
N TYR A 130 21.66 3.74 -3.30
CA TYR A 130 20.19 3.71 -3.27
C TYR A 130 19.53 3.10 -4.51
N LEU A 131 20.28 2.38 -5.35
CA LEU A 131 19.72 1.64 -6.48
C LEU A 131 18.60 0.67 -6.07
N PRO A 132 18.69 -0.08 -4.95
CA PRO A 132 17.58 -0.95 -4.51
C PRO A 132 16.26 -0.20 -4.27
N LEU A 133 16.32 0.98 -3.65
CA LEU A 133 15.13 1.81 -3.43
C LEU A 133 14.52 2.27 -4.76
N ILE A 134 15.37 2.64 -5.73
CA ILE A 134 14.91 3.03 -7.06
C ILE A 134 14.25 1.84 -7.79
N ASN A 135 14.81 0.64 -7.66
CA ASN A 135 14.23 -0.59 -8.23
C ASN A 135 12.87 -0.92 -7.59
N LEU A 136 12.72 -0.74 -6.27
CA LEU A 136 11.44 -0.90 -5.60
C LEU A 136 10.38 0.08 -6.13
N ILE A 137 10.75 1.35 -6.36
CA ILE A 137 9.86 2.35 -6.97
C ILE A 137 9.45 1.94 -8.39
N GLU A 138 10.41 1.48 -9.20
CA GLU A 138 10.15 1.00 -10.57
C GLU A 138 9.16 -0.17 -10.58
N LYS A 139 9.38 -1.16 -9.71
CA LYS A 139 8.49 -2.31 -9.55
C LYS A 139 7.10 -1.89 -9.05
N ALA A 140 7.02 -0.98 -8.10
CA ALA A 140 5.74 -0.48 -7.58
C ALA A 140 4.95 0.29 -8.65
N ASN A 141 5.64 1.04 -9.51
CA ASN A 141 5.04 1.71 -10.67
C ASN A 141 4.42 0.74 -11.67
N ASP A 142 5.15 -0.31 -12.04
CA ASP A 142 4.66 -1.34 -12.96
C ASP A 142 3.54 -2.20 -12.33
N ASN A 143 3.55 -2.37 -11.00
CA ASN A 143 2.60 -3.22 -10.29
C ASN A 143 1.26 -2.52 -9.92
N PHE A 144 1.29 -1.34 -9.29
CA PHE A 144 0.06 -0.73 -8.77
C PHE A 144 0.01 0.81 -8.77
N LEU A 145 1.14 1.51 -8.62
CA LEU A 145 1.13 2.97 -8.43
C LEU A 145 0.61 3.73 -9.67
N LYS A 146 0.93 3.25 -10.88
CA LYS A 146 0.43 3.85 -12.11
C LYS A 146 -1.08 3.72 -12.20
N GLN A 147 -1.61 2.51 -12.02
CA GLN A 147 -3.04 2.25 -12.07
C GLN A 147 -3.81 3.06 -11.02
N LEU A 148 -3.29 3.18 -9.80
CA LEU A 148 -3.89 4.03 -8.76
C LEU A 148 -3.92 5.51 -9.16
N THR A 149 -2.89 5.98 -9.87
CA THR A 149 -2.81 7.35 -10.39
C THR A 149 -3.84 7.58 -11.49
N ASP A 150 -3.96 6.63 -12.42
CA ASP A 150 -4.93 6.70 -13.52
C ASP A 150 -6.37 6.71 -12.98
N LEU A 151 -6.67 5.87 -11.99
CA LEU A 151 -7.97 5.86 -11.29
C LEU A 151 -8.24 7.18 -10.57
N ARG A 152 -7.24 7.76 -9.88
CA ARG A 152 -7.41 9.08 -9.26
C ARG A 152 -7.70 10.15 -10.30
N GLY A 153 -6.98 10.17 -11.42
CA GLY A 153 -7.23 11.10 -12.52
C GLY A 153 -8.64 10.94 -13.09
N ALA A 154 -9.11 9.70 -13.27
CA ALA A 154 -10.48 9.44 -13.69
C ALA A 154 -11.52 9.99 -12.69
N ILE A 155 -11.25 9.92 -11.38
CA ILE A 155 -12.12 10.51 -10.36
C ILE A 155 -12.12 12.05 -10.43
N GLU A 156 -10.95 12.68 -10.61
CA GLU A 156 -10.82 14.15 -10.70
C GLU A 156 -11.53 14.73 -11.92
N HIS A 157 -11.62 13.96 -13.00
CA HIS A 157 -12.27 14.38 -14.24
C HIS A 157 -13.68 13.81 -14.42
N ASP A 158 -14.28 13.26 -13.35
CA ASP A 158 -15.62 12.64 -13.36
C ASP A 158 -15.81 11.52 -14.39
N LEU A 159 -14.72 10.88 -14.82
CA LEU A 159 -14.69 9.73 -15.73
C LEU A 159 -14.77 8.38 -14.97
N PHE A 160 -14.60 8.40 -13.65
CA PHE A 160 -14.67 7.19 -12.84
C PHE A 160 -16.11 6.67 -12.70
N SER A 161 -16.35 5.48 -13.23
CA SER A 161 -17.61 4.74 -13.06
C SER A 161 -17.37 3.38 -12.44
N LEU A 162 -18.22 3.02 -11.49
CA LEU A 162 -18.32 1.66 -10.96
C LEU A 162 -19.67 1.09 -11.40
N GLU A 163 -19.64 -0.11 -11.99
CA GLU A 163 -20.84 -0.83 -12.38
C GLU A 163 -21.75 -1.11 -11.18
N LYS A 164 -22.99 -1.48 -11.48
CA LYS A 164 -23.98 -1.85 -10.45
C LYS A 164 -23.67 -3.24 -9.92
N PHE A 165 -23.99 -3.46 -8.65
CA PHE A 165 -24.05 -4.81 -8.11
C PHE A 165 -25.10 -5.62 -8.87
N GLN A 166 -24.78 -6.86 -9.18
CA GLN A 166 -25.67 -7.75 -9.93
C GLN A 166 -26.47 -8.61 -8.96
N LEU A 167 -27.79 -8.47 -8.99
CA LEU A 167 -28.70 -9.28 -8.18
C LEU A 167 -28.89 -10.65 -8.86
N ASN A 168 -28.62 -11.72 -8.12
CA ASN A 168 -28.84 -13.09 -8.52
C ASN A 168 -29.93 -13.70 -7.64
N ARG A 169 -30.87 -14.43 -8.23
CA ARG A 169 -31.93 -15.14 -7.49
C ARG A 169 -31.92 -16.61 -7.86
N LYS A 170 -31.79 -17.48 -6.86
CA LYS A 170 -31.85 -18.94 -7.04
C LYS A 170 -32.52 -19.58 -5.82
N ASP A 171 -33.48 -20.47 -6.04
CA ASP A 171 -34.12 -21.29 -5.00
C ASP A 171 -34.58 -20.50 -3.76
N ASN A 172 -35.27 -19.37 -3.99
CA ASN A 172 -35.75 -18.41 -2.97
C ASN A 172 -34.68 -17.63 -2.20
N ILE A 173 -33.41 -17.76 -2.56
CA ILE A 173 -32.31 -16.95 -2.02
C ILE A 173 -31.97 -15.85 -3.02
N ALA A 174 -31.84 -14.62 -2.53
CA ALA A 174 -31.35 -13.48 -3.29
C ALA A 174 -29.92 -13.18 -2.85
N THR A 175 -28.98 -13.05 -3.78
CA THR A 175 -27.59 -12.67 -3.51
C THR A 175 -27.17 -11.55 -4.44
N ILE A 176 -26.11 -10.83 -4.09
CA ILE A 176 -25.51 -9.82 -4.98
C ILE A 176 -24.05 -10.13 -5.25
N SER A 177 -23.67 -9.97 -6.51
CA SER A 177 -22.28 -9.99 -6.95
C SER A 177 -21.72 -8.57 -7.00
N GLU A 178 -20.48 -8.43 -6.58
CA GLU A 178 -19.75 -7.16 -6.66
C GLU A 178 -19.49 -6.80 -8.13
N PRO A 179 -19.43 -5.49 -8.46
CA PRO A 179 -18.89 -5.04 -9.73
C PRO A 179 -17.38 -5.28 -9.81
N ASP A 180 -16.87 -5.31 -11.03
CA ASP A 180 -15.43 -5.34 -11.26
C ASP A 180 -14.84 -3.92 -11.22
N LEU A 181 -13.62 -3.84 -10.71
CA LEU A 181 -12.73 -2.70 -10.82
C LEU A 181 -11.43 -3.19 -11.46
N GLU A 182 -11.13 -2.71 -12.67
CA GLU A 182 -9.91 -3.08 -13.40
C GLU A 182 -9.76 -4.60 -13.63
N GLY A 183 -10.86 -5.26 -13.98
CA GLY A 183 -10.90 -6.70 -14.32
C GLY A 183 -10.80 -7.64 -13.12
N GLN A 184 -11.01 -7.13 -11.90
CA GLN A 184 -11.11 -7.94 -10.68
C GLN A 184 -12.29 -7.47 -9.83
N LEU A 185 -12.84 -8.37 -9.01
CA LEU A 185 -13.87 -8.00 -8.03
C LEU A 185 -13.40 -6.80 -7.19
N LEU A 186 -14.31 -5.85 -6.97
CA LEU A 186 -14.04 -4.60 -6.25
C LEU A 186 -13.27 -4.83 -4.93
N SER A 187 -13.79 -5.67 -4.03
CA SER A 187 -13.15 -5.96 -2.74
C SER A 187 -11.73 -6.51 -2.89
N THR A 188 -11.50 -7.43 -3.83
CA THR A 188 -10.19 -7.99 -4.14
C THR A 188 -9.23 -6.91 -4.63
N LYS A 189 -9.69 -6.03 -5.53
CA LYS A 189 -8.85 -4.97 -6.09
C LYS A 189 -8.49 -3.91 -5.04
N LEU A 190 -9.43 -3.56 -4.16
CA LEU A 190 -9.20 -2.65 -3.04
C LEU A 190 -8.17 -3.22 -2.06
N LYS A 191 -8.31 -4.51 -1.71
CA LYS A 191 -7.34 -5.22 -0.87
C LYS A 191 -5.95 -5.20 -1.50
N PHE A 192 -5.87 -5.47 -2.81
CA PHE A 192 -4.61 -5.40 -3.55
C PHE A 192 -3.95 -4.01 -3.42
N PHE A 193 -4.67 -2.91 -3.65
CA PHE A 193 -4.09 -1.56 -3.51
C PHE A 193 -3.68 -1.23 -2.07
N TYR A 194 -4.48 -1.66 -1.09
CA TYR A 194 -4.20 -1.47 0.33
C TYR A 194 -2.91 -2.17 0.74
N GLU A 195 -2.82 -3.49 0.51
CA GLU A 195 -1.67 -4.31 0.91
C GLU A 195 -0.39 -3.89 0.18
N ASN A 196 -0.46 -3.62 -1.13
CA ASN A 196 0.72 -3.18 -1.89
C ASN A 196 1.19 -1.78 -1.47
N SER A 197 0.29 -0.89 -1.04
CA SER A 197 0.67 0.43 -0.51
C SER A 197 1.44 0.30 0.81
N LEU A 198 0.94 -0.53 1.72
CA LEU A 198 1.60 -0.79 3.01
C LEU A 198 2.95 -1.47 2.82
N GLU A 199 2.98 -2.54 2.03
CA GLU A 199 4.20 -3.31 1.78
C GLU A 199 5.26 -2.46 1.07
N PHE A 200 4.87 -1.60 0.13
CA PHE A 200 5.79 -0.69 -0.53
C PHE A 200 6.45 0.28 0.46
N ILE A 201 5.66 0.92 1.33
CA ILE A 201 6.17 1.85 2.33
C ILE A 201 7.10 1.15 3.31
N GLU A 202 6.70 -0.03 3.82
CA GLU A 202 7.50 -0.85 4.73
C GLU A 202 8.84 -1.21 4.08
N LYS A 203 8.83 -1.77 2.86
CA LYS A 203 10.05 -2.15 2.13
C LYS A 203 10.97 -0.96 1.90
N MET A 204 10.44 0.19 1.51
CA MET A 204 11.23 1.39 1.30
C MET A 204 11.93 1.86 2.58
N MET A 205 11.23 1.82 3.72
CA MET A 205 11.82 2.17 5.02
C MET A 205 12.89 1.18 5.44
N VAL A 206 12.54 -0.10 5.41
CA VAL A 206 13.41 -1.19 5.82
C VAL A 206 14.68 -1.23 4.97
N TYR A 207 14.57 -1.07 3.65
CA TYR A 207 15.73 -1.07 2.75
C TYR A 207 16.61 0.16 2.98
N TYR A 208 16.02 1.33 3.26
CA TYR A 208 16.82 2.53 3.55
C TYR A 208 17.70 2.32 4.79
N PHE A 209 17.13 1.81 5.89
CA PHE A 209 17.89 1.48 7.09
C PHE A 209 18.84 0.29 6.88
N GLY A 210 18.44 -0.71 6.08
CA GLY A 210 19.25 -1.85 5.62
C GLY A 210 20.56 -1.41 4.97
N VAL A 211 20.43 -0.68 3.87
CA VAL A 211 21.54 -0.14 3.09
C VAL A 211 22.45 0.73 3.96
N ASN A 212 21.90 1.63 4.77
CA ASN A 212 22.71 2.47 5.65
C ASN A 212 23.41 1.67 6.77
N GLY A 213 22.76 0.66 7.32
CA GLY A 213 23.35 -0.24 8.30
C GLY A 213 24.54 -1.00 7.75
N GLU A 214 24.40 -1.56 6.55
CA GLU A 214 25.47 -2.28 5.88
C GLU A 214 26.64 -1.37 5.53
N VAL A 215 26.39 -0.16 5.00
CA VAL A 215 27.46 0.78 4.64
C VAL A 215 28.17 1.34 5.88
N ASN A 216 27.43 1.86 6.86
CA ASN A 216 28.01 2.58 8.00
C ASN A 216 28.68 1.66 9.02
N LYS A 217 28.39 0.36 8.98
CA LYS A 217 28.96 -0.64 9.89
C LYS A 217 29.77 -1.72 9.16
N ASN A 218 30.23 -1.46 7.94
CA ASN A 218 31.05 -2.41 7.15
C ASN A 218 30.42 -3.81 7.07
N GLY A 219 29.10 -3.89 6.87
CA GLY A 219 28.35 -5.15 6.77
C GLY A 219 28.08 -5.86 8.09
N PHE A 220 28.41 -5.25 9.23
CA PHE A 220 28.14 -5.79 10.56
C PHE A 220 26.65 -5.77 10.94
N LEU A 221 25.87 -4.85 10.37
CA LEU A 221 24.42 -4.81 10.52
C LEU A 221 23.79 -5.21 9.17
N GLN A 222 23.06 -6.32 9.12
CA GLN A 222 22.45 -6.84 7.89
C GLN A 222 20.95 -7.04 8.06
N LEU A 223 20.21 -6.88 6.96
CA LEU A 223 18.76 -7.07 6.92
C LEU A 223 18.41 -8.51 6.50
N TYR A 224 17.44 -9.10 7.20
CA TYR A 224 16.88 -10.42 6.92
C TYR A 224 15.37 -10.34 6.68
N VAL A 225 14.85 -11.30 5.93
CA VAL A 225 13.41 -11.51 5.71
C VAL A 225 13.04 -12.85 6.32
N ASP A 226 12.05 -12.83 7.19
CA ASP A 226 11.53 -14.03 7.85
C ASP A 226 10.50 -14.73 6.95
N ASP A 227 10.65 -16.05 6.77
CA ASP A 227 9.69 -16.85 5.98
C ASP A 227 8.33 -16.99 6.70
N VAL A 228 8.27 -16.71 8.02
CA VAL A 228 7.07 -16.78 8.86
C VAL A 228 6.97 -15.52 9.72
N PHE A 229 5.90 -14.74 9.58
CA PHE A 229 5.66 -13.51 10.34
C PHE A 229 4.22 -13.46 10.90
N ASP A 230 4.05 -12.78 12.03
CA ASP A 230 2.78 -12.55 12.72
C ASP A 230 2.87 -11.24 13.50
N TYR A 231 2.30 -10.18 12.94
CA TYR A 231 2.33 -8.86 13.57
C TYR A 231 1.56 -8.80 14.90
N SER A 232 0.59 -9.70 15.14
CA SER A 232 -0.16 -9.75 16.41
C SER A 232 0.68 -10.30 17.57
N GLU A 233 1.63 -11.18 17.25
CA GLU A 233 2.62 -11.71 18.19
C GLU A 233 3.95 -10.94 18.17
N MET A 234 4.00 -9.77 17.51
CA MET A 234 5.23 -8.98 17.30
C MET A 234 6.33 -9.76 16.55
N ARG A 235 5.96 -10.74 15.73
CA ARG A 235 6.87 -11.42 14.79
C ARG A 235 6.89 -10.63 13.49
N TRP A 236 7.88 -9.76 13.35
CA TRP A 236 8.02 -8.86 12.20
C TRP A 236 8.56 -9.60 10.98
N LYS A 237 8.10 -9.20 9.78
CA LYS A 237 8.56 -9.76 8.50
C LYS A 237 10.02 -9.42 8.18
N TYR A 238 10.51 -8.29 8.67
CA TYR A 238 11.84 -7.78 8.43
C TYR A 238 12.59 -7.60 9.75
N THR A 239 13.77 -8.19 9.85
CA THR A 239 14.59 -8.17 11.06
C THR A 239 16.02 -7.80 10.73
N PHE A 240 16.65 -6.95 11.56
CA PHE A 240 18.09 -6.69 11.45
C PHE A 240 18.84 -7.63 12.38
N ALA A 241 19.93 -8.22 11.90
CA ALA A 241 20.83 -9.03 12.70
C ALA A 241 22.27 -8.54 12.61
N LEU A 242 23.05 -8.84 13.66
CA LEU A 242 24.50 -8.62 13.66
C LEU A 242 25.18 -9.74 12.85
N GLY A 243 26.14 -9.39 12.00
CA GLY A 243 26.77 -10.32 11.07
C GLY A 243 27.36 -11.55 11.78
N GLY A 244 26.90 -12.75 11.38
CA GLY A 244 27.45 -14.04 11.82
C GLY A 244 26.46 -15.04 12.41
N THR A 245 25.24 -14.64 12.78
CA THR A 245 24.19 -15.61 13.18
C THR A 245 22.81 -14.98 13.12
N PRO A 246 21.90 -15.41 12.20
CA PRO A 246 20.48 -15.09 12.36
C PRO A 246 20.01 -15.77 13.65
N TRP A 247 19.53 -14.98 14.61
CA TRP A 247 19.00 -15.53 15.86
C TRP A 247 17.73 -16.32 15.52
N SER A 248 17.80 -17.64 15.69
CA SER A 248 16.69 -18.56 15.96
C SER A 248 15.54 -18.78 14.94
N PHE A 249 15.56 -18.23 13.72
CA PHE A 249 14.46 -18.44 12.75
C PHE A 249 14.93 -18.74 11.32
N THR A 250 14.11 -19.47 10.55
CA THR A 250 14.28 -19.65 9.10
C THR A 250 14.11 -18.30 8.41
N SER A 251 15.23 -17.59 8.29
CA SER A 251 15.32 -16.26 7.72
C SER A 251 16.36 -16.27 6.61
N LYS A 252 16.11 -15.50 5.56
CA LYS A 252 17.04 -15.34 4.43
C LYS A 252 17.58 -13.92 4.44
N LYS A 253 18.87 -13.77 4.13
CA LYS A 253 19.46 -12.45 3.93
C LYS A 253 18.63 -11.72 2.87
N CYS A 254 18.24 -10.48 3.14
CA CYS A 254 17.58 -9.65 2.16
C CYS A 254 18.61 -9.31 1.07
N LEU A 255 18.38 -9.79 -0.14
CA LEU A 255 19.32 -9.63 -1.26
C LEU A 255 19.12 -8.31 -2.04
N TYR A 256 18.15 -7.48 -1.62
CA TYR A 256 17.85 -6.15 -2.16
C TYR A 256 17.57 -6.08 -3.69
N ASP A 257 17.28 -7.21 -4.31
CA ASP A 257 17.02 -7.46 -5.73
C ASP A 257 15.52 -7.48 -6.10
#